data_AF-A0A965Y651-F1
#
_entry.id   AF-A0A965Y651-F1
#
_cell.length_a   1.000
_cell.length_b   1.000
_cell.length_c   1.000
_cell.angle_alpha   90.00
_cell.angle_beta   90.00
_cell.angle_gamma   90.00
#
_symmetry.space_group_name_H-M   'P 1'
#
loop_
_entity.id
_entity.type
_entity.pdbx_description
1 polymer ?
#
loop_
_entity_poly.entity_id
_entity_poly.type
_entity_poly.pdbx_seq_one_letter_code
_entity_poly.pdbx_strand_id
1 'polypeptide(L)'
;MIRNMIRLSLWGVQSRSREIVGELHRLGVLHLEHGSPRGGEETETLNSLRLLRGKILGLIESLEWDKWNSVTEDYLLEAEKFFSGLPSEDLVPEIDRSLEEFGRRLAALQEEKAQCVDNLGRAKKSRDAIERFGAFFRRSEDGPQSLSIWWIPESSLQKALAEVNAELHKADEAGEGHHFLPGRDSLGILALRVPAS
;
A
#
# COMPACT_ATOMS: atom_id res chain seq x y z
N MET A 1 2.16 -2.87 -66.76
CA MET A 1 2.51 -2.13 -65.52
C MET A 1 1.63 -2.68 -64.40
N ILE A 2 2.20 -3.38 -63.43
CA ILE A 2 1.44 -3.94 -62.29
C ILE A 2 1.15 -2.78 -61.32
N ARG A 3 -0.10 -2.61 -60.88
CA ARG A 3 -0.48 -1.58 -59.90
C ARG A 3 0.06 -1.95 -58.52
N ASN A 4 0.54 -0.97 -57.77
CA ASN A 4 0.98 -1.16 -56.38
C ASN A 4 -0.23 -1.55 -55.53
N MET A 5 -0.25 -2.79 -55.01
CA MET A 5 -1.34 -3.28 -54.16
C MET A 5 -0.97 -3.03 -52.69
N ILE A 6 -1.89 -2.47 -51.92
CA ILE A 6 -1.71 -2.17 -50.50
C ILE A 6 -2.34 -3.30 -49.68
N ARG A 7 -1.59 -3.86 -48.73
CA ARG A 7 -2.12 -4.82 -47.78
C ARG A 7 -2.79 -4.08 -46.63
N LEU A 8 -4.07 -4.39 -46.39
CA LEU A 8 -4.85 -3.81 -45.31
C LEU A 8 -5.17 -4.90 -44.29
N SER A 9 -4.90 -4.63 -43.01
CA SER A 9 -5.28 -5.49 -41.89
C SER A 9 -6.39 -4.79 -41.12
N LEU A 10 -7.51 -5.47 -40.91
CA LEU A 10 -8.67 -4.93 -40.23
C LEU A 10 -8.89 -5.64 -38.89
N TRP A 11 -9.10 -4.86 -37.84
CA TRP A 11 -9.35 -5.34 -36.49
C TRP A 11 -10.74 -4.88 -36.04
N GLY A 12 -11.50 -5.77 -35.40
CA GLY A 12 -12.88 -5.46 -34.99
C GLY A 12 -13.46 -6.52 -34.06
N VAL A 13 -14.66 -6.25 -33.55
CA VAL A 13 -15.36 -7.18 -32.64
C VAL A 13 -15.85 -8.39 -33.43
N GLN A 14 -15.56 -9.61 -32.94
CA GLN A 14 -15.90 -10.85 -33.63
C GLN A 14 -17.40 -10.95 -33.99
N SER A 15 -18.27 -10.41 -33.14
CA SER A 15 -19.73 -10.36 -33.35
C SER A 15 -20.13 -9.60 -34.62
N ARG A 16 -19.31 -8.65 -35.09
CA ARG A 16 -19.56 -7.85 -36.30
C ARG A 16 -18.71 -8.26 -37.50
N SER A 17 -17.92 -9.32 -37.38
CA SER A 17 -17.02 -9.80 -38.45
C SER A 17 -17.74 -10.03 -39.78
N ARG A 18 -18.91 -10.67 -39.77
CA ARG A 18 -19.69 -10.99 -40.97
C ARG A 18 -20.24 -9.73 -41.66
N GLU A 19 -20.68 -8.74 -40.89
CA GLU A 19 -21.17 -7.44 -41.39
C GLU A 19 -20.04 -6.69 -42.09
N ILE A 20 -18.90 -6.59 -41.41
CA ILE A 20 -17.70 -5.90 -41.88
C ILE A 20 -17.15 -6.54 -43.17
N VAL A 21 -17.02 -7.86 -43.20
CA VAL A 21 -16.58 -8.60 -44.40
C VAL A 21 -17.56 -8.40 -45.56
N GLY A 22 -18.86 -8.36 -45.26
CA GLY A 22 -19.92 -8.10 -46.26
C GLY A 22 -19.78 -6.72 -46.93
N GLU A 23 -19.54 -5.67 -46.15
CA GLU A 23 -19.32 -4.32 -46.70
C GLU A 23 -18.04 -4.23 -47.54
N LEU A 24 -16.94 -4.83 -47.08
CA LEU A 24 -15.69 -4.84 -47.82
C LEU A 24 -15.79 -5.61 -49.13
N HIS A 25 -16.58 -6.69 -49.16
CA HIS A 25 -16.89 -7.41 -50.38
C HIS A 25 -17.74 -6.56 -51.35
N ARG A 26 -18.74 -5.81 -50.85
CA ARG A 26 -19.55 -4.89 -51.68
C ARG A 26 -18.71 -3.80 -52.35
N LEU A 27 -17.64 -3.35 -51.68
CA LEU A 27 -16.74 -2.33 -52.23
C LEU A 27 -15.86 -2.86 -53.37
N GLY A 28 -15.72 -4.18 -53.56
CA GLY A 28 -15.17 -4.79 -54.78
C GLY A 28 -13.66 -4.59 -55.04
N VAL A 29 -12.88 -4.05 -54.08
CA VAL A 29 -11.44 -3.73 -54.27
C VAL A 29 -10.50 -4.62 -53.44
N LEU A 30 -10.98 -5.71 -52.82
CA LEU A 30 -10.18 -6.50 -51.89
C LEU A 30 -10.19 -7.99 -52.22
N HIS A 31 -8.99 -8.58 -52.30
CA HIS A 31 -8.83 -10.04 -52.23
C HIS A 31 -8.84 -10.44 -50.74
N LEU A 32 -9.90 -11.12 -50.29
CA LEU A 32 -10.02 -11.59 -48.92
C LEU A 32 -9.24 -12.91 -48.77
N GLU A 33 -7.99 -12.83 -48.35
CA GLU A 33 -7.29 -14.00 -47.82
C GLU A 33 -7.92 -14.35 -46.47
N HIS A 34 -8.79 -15.37 -46.46
CA HIS A 34 -9.17 -16.06 -45.23
C HIS A 34 -7.97 -16.89 -44.80
N GLY A 35 -6.98 -16.24 -44.19
CA GLY A 35 -5.88 -16.91 -43.54
C GLY A 35 -6.47 -17.78 -42.44
N SER A 36 -6.68 -19.08 -42.73
CA SER A 36 -6.52 -20.08 -41.68
C SER A 36 -5.16 -19.79 -41.06
N PRO A 37 -5.04 -19.52 -39.74
CA PRO A 37 -3.75 -19.30 -39.15
C PRO A 37 -2.99 -20.61 -39.36
N ARG A 38 -2.14 -20.65 -40.40
CA ARG A 38 -1.05 -21.61 -40.46
C ARG A 38 -0.41 -21.49 -39.09
N GLY A 39 -0.37 -22.60 -38.34
CA GLY A 39 0.14 -22.65 -36.97
C GLY A 39 1.54 -22.07 -36.91
N GLY A 40 1.60 -20.75 -36.80
CA GLY A 40 2.81 -20.01 -36.63
C GLY A 40 3.25 -20.31 -35.23
N GLU A 41 4.46 -20.81 -35.10
CA GLU A 41 5.21 -20.76 -33.85
C GLU A 41 4.86 -19.43 -33.16
N GLU A 42 4.36 -19.50 -31.93
CA GLU A 42 4.14 -18.30 -31.14
C GLU A 42 5.43 -17.51 -31.17
N THR A 43 5.42 -16.38 -31.86
CA THR A 43 6.60 -15.54 -31.97
C THR A 43 6.97 -15.12 -30.56
N GLU A 44 8.25 -15.15 -30.22
CA GLU A 44 8.79 -14.75 -28.92
C GLU A 44 8.20 -13.40 -28.44
N THR A 45 7.96 -12.49 -29.39
CA THR A 45 7.27 -11.21 -29.20
C THR A 45 5.85 -11.35 -28.62
N LEU A 46 5.03 -12.28 -29.11
CA LEU A 46 3.68 -12.50 -28.59
C LEU A 46 3.70 -13.01 -27.15
N ASN A 47 4.66 -13.85 -26.81
CA ASN A 47 4.83 -14.32 -25.44
C ASN A 47 5.29 -13.20 -24.51
N SER A 48 6.23 -12.35 -24.94
CA SER A 48 6.64 -11.17 -24.19
C SER A 48 5.49 -10.18 -23.98
N LEU A 49 4.64 -9.95 -24.98
CA LEU A 49 3.44 -9.11 -24.85
C LEU A 49 2.41 -9.68 -23.85
N ARG A 50 2.25 -11.01 -23.79
CA ARG A 50 1.38 -11.66 -22.80
C ARG A 50 1.92 -11.51 -21.38
N LEU A 51 3.22 -11.65 -21.19
CA LEU A 51 3.88 -11.42 -19.91
C LEU A 51 3.72 -9.96 -19.45
N LEU A 52 3.96 -9.01 -20.36
CA LEU A 52 3.72 -7.58 -20.12
C LEU A 52 2.28 -7.31 -19.69
N ARG A 53 1.29 -7.88 -20.40
CA ARG A 53 -0.13 -7.75 -20.03
C ARG A 53 -0.38 -8.25 -18.61
N GLY A 54 0.16 -9.41 -18.24
CA GLY A 54 0.03 -9.96 -16.89
C GLY A 54 0.64 -9.05 -15.83
N LYS A 55 1.83 -8.51 -16.10
CA LYS A 55 2.52 -7.57 -15.22
C LYS A 55 1.76 -6.26 -15.03
N ILE A 56 1.24 -5.66 -16.10
CA ILE A 56 0.42 -4.45 -16.04
C ILE A 56 -0.82 -4.68 -15.18
N LEU A 57 -1.53 -5.80 -15.41
CA LEU A 57 -2.71 -6.13 -14.64
C LEU A 57 -2.39 -6.28 -13.15
N GLY A 58 -1.34 -7.03 -12.80
CA GLY A 58 -0.92 -7.21 -11.41
C GLY A 58 -0.50 -5.90 -10.74
N LEU A 59 0.13 -4.98 -11.48
CA LEU A 59 0.49 -3.64 -10.97
C LEU A 59 -0.75 -2.77 -10.75
N ILE A 60 -1.71 -2.78 -11.68
CA ILE A 60 -2.98 -2.06 -11.53
C ILE A 60 -3.78 -2.57 -10.33
N GLU A 61 -3.85 -3.89 -10.16
CA GLU A 61 -4.49 -4.53 -9.00
C GLU A 61 -3.77 -4.15 -7.70
N SER A 62 -2.44 -4.17 -7.69
CA SER A 62 -1.62 -3.76 -6.53
C SER A 62 -1.81 -2.28 -6.17
N LEU A 63 -2.05 -1.43 -7.16
CA LEU A 63 -2.39 -0.02 -6.95
C LEU A 63 -3.80 0.18 -6.42
N GLU A 64 -4.64 -0.85 -6.43
CA GLU A 64 -6.10 -0.75 -6.22
C GLU A 64 -6.73 0.29 -7.18
N TRP A 65 -6.20 0.41 -8.40
CA TRP A 65 -6.63 1.44 -9.33
C TRP A 65 -7.94 1.06 -10.04
N ASP A 66 -8.99 1.85 -9.77
CA ASP A 66 -10.35 1.63 -10.26
C ASP A 66 -10.85 2.77 -11.18
N LYS A 67 -10.01 3.77 -11.44
CA LYS A 67 -10.38 4.99 -12.16
C LYS A 67 -10.28 4.87 -13.68
N TRP A 68 -10.80 3.78 -14.25
CA TRP A 68 -10.81 3.58 -15.70
C TRP A 68 -11.51 4.72 -16.45
N ASN A 69 -12.55 5.30 -15.83
CA ASN A 69 -13.28 6.44 -16.37
C ASN A 69 -12.46 7.74 -16.43
N SER A 70 -11.29 7.81 -15.78
CA SER A 70 -10.40 8.96 -15.87
C SER A 70 -9.41 8.87 -17.04
N VAL A 71 -9.37 7.77 -17.78
CA VAL A 71 -8.57 7.65 -19.00
C VAL A 71 -9.29 8.36 -20.14
N THR A 72 -8.81 9.54 -20.50
CA THR A 72 -9.33 10.31 -21.64
C THR A 72 -8.49 10.06 -22.90
N GLU A 73 -9.08 10.36 -24.06
CA GLU A 73 -8.39 10.27 -25.35
C GLU A 73 -7.14 11.16 -25.40
N ASP A 74 -7.18 12.35 -24.79
CA ASP A 74 -6.03 13.24 -24.67
C ASP A 74 -4.85 12.58 -23.94
N TYR A 75 -5.11 11.85 -22.86
CA TYR A 75 -4.07 11.12 -22.13
C TYR A 75 -3.45 9.99 -22.97
N LEU A 76 -4.27 9.31 -23.79
CA LEU A 76 -3.80 8.25 -24.67
C LEU A 76 -2.92 8.81 -25.81
N LEU A 77 -3.35 9.92 -26.41
CA LEU A 77 -2.59 10.62 -27.45
C LEU A 77 -1.27 11.20 -26.91
N GLU A 78 -1.25 11.66 -25.67
CA GLU A 78 -0.02 12.09 -25.00
C GLU A 78 0.91 10.90 -24.72
N ALA A 79 0.36 9.78 -24.23
CA ALA A 79 1.11 8.54 -24.01
C ALA A 79 1.75 8.00 -25.30
N GLU A 80 1.03 8.04 -26.42
CA GLU A 80 1.52 7.61 -27.73
C GLU A 80 2.80 8.35 -28.15
N LYS A 81 2.92 9.65 -27.83
CA LYS A 81 4.10 10.46 -28.14
C LYS A 81 5.38 9.91 -27.51
N PHE A 82 5.30 9.37 -26.29
CA PHE A 82 6.46 8.78 -25.61
C PHE A 82 7.01 7.54 -26.30
N PHE A 83 6.15 6.81 -27.02
CA PHE A 83 6.52 5.57 -27.71
C PHE A 83 6.72 5.77 -29.22
N SER A 84 6.23 6.87 -29.78
CA SER A 84 6.28 7.17 -31.22
C SER A 84 7.68 7.27 -31.83
N GLY A 85 8.72 7.49 -31.01
CA GLY A 85 10.11 7.52 -31.44
C GLY A 85 10.87 6.19 -31.34
N LEU A 86 10.26 5.13 -30.79
CA LEU A 86 10.93 3.85 -30.57
C LEU A 86 10.69 2.88 -31.72
N PRO A 87 11.73 2.16 -32.21
CA PRO A 87 11.55 1.01 -33.08
C PRO A 87 10.64 -0.04 -32.42
N SER A 88 9.85 -0.77 -33.23
CA SER A 88 8.92 -1.79 -32.71
C SER A 88 9.61 -2.91 -31.93
N GLU A 89 10.88 -3.16 -32.22
CA GLU A 89 11.74 -4.16 -31.55
C GLU A 89 12.17 -3.74 -30.13
N ASP A 90 12.28 -2.43 -29.86
CA ASP A 90 12.71 -1.90 -28.56
C ASP A 90 11.52 -1.59 -27.62
N LEU A 91 10.31 -1.52 -28.16
CA LEU A 91 9.11 -1.13 -27.42
C LEU A 91 8.81 -2.08 -26.25
N VAL A 92 8.89 -3.39 -26.47
CA VAL A 92 8.58 -4.40 -25.46
C VAL A 92 9.60 -4.40 -24.31
N PRO A 93 10.92 -4.47 -24.57
CA PRO A 93 11.92 -4.34 -23.51
C PRO A 93 11.83 -3.03 -22.72
N GLU A 94 11.54 -1.91 -23.40
CA GLU A 94 11.44 -0.61 -22.74
C GLU A 94 10.23 -0.53 -21.80
N ILE A 95 9.07 -1.00 -22.25
CA ILE A 95 7.86 -1.10 -21.40
C ILE A 95 8.14 -2.03 -20.22
N ASP A 96 8.79 -3.18 -20.45
CA ASP A 96 9.07 -4.12 -19.36
C ASP A 96 9.94 -3.50 -18.27
N ARG A 97 11.02 -2.80 -18.67
CA ARG A 97 11.91 -2.06 -17.77
C ARG A 97 11.16 -0.98 -17.00
N SER A 98 10.33 -0.20 -17.68
CA SER A 98 9.51 0.85 -17.04
C SER A 98 8.57 0.26 -16.00
N LEU A 99 7.92 -0.87 -16.30
CA LEU A 99 7.05 -1.57 -15.37
C LEU A 99 7.82 -2.22 -14.20
N GLU A 100 9.06 -2.66 -14.40
CA GLU A 100 9.90 -3.12 -13.29
C GLU A 100 10.21 -1.99 -12.31
N GLU A 101 10.65 -0.85 -12.83
CA GLU A 101 10.98 0.30 -11.98
C GLU A 101 9.74 0.79 -11.24
N PHE A 102 8.62 0.90 -11.94
CA PHE A 102 7.34 1.23 -11.35
C PHE A 102 6.94 0.24 -10.26
N GLY A 103 7.05 -1.07 -10.52
CA GLY A 103 6.74 -2.11 -9.55
C GLY A 103 7.61 -2.05 -8.29
N ARG A 104 8.92 -1.83 -8.43
CA ARG A 104 9.82 -1.65 -7.28
C ARG A 104 9.44 -0.44 -6.43
N ARG A 105 9.13 0.69 -7.08
CA ARG A 105 8.68 1.91 -6.40
C ARG A 105 7.35 1.72 -5.68
N LEU A 106 6.40 1.03 -6.31
CA LEU A 106 5.11 0.72 -5.72
C LEU A 106 5.26 -0.16 -4.47
N ALA A 107 6.06 -1.23 -4.57
CA ALA A 107 6.31 -2.12 -3.44
C ALA A 107 6.95 -1.37 -2.25
N ALA A 108 7.92 -0.50 -2.51
CA ALA A 108 8.55 0.32 -1.47
C ALA A 108 7.54 1.26 -0.77
N LEU A 109 6.65 1.90 -1.54
CA LEU A 109 5.61 2.77 -0.98
C LEU A 109 4.55 1.99 -0.18
N GLN A 110 4.21 0.76 -0.61
CA GLN A 110 3.29 -0.10 0.13
C GLN A 110 3.87 -0.54 1.47
N GLU A 111 5.16 -0.91 1.50
CA GLU A 111 5.89 -1.22 2.73
C GLU A 111 5.91 -0.02 3.68
N GLU A 112 6.23 1.17 3.17
CA GLU A 112 6.23 2.40 3.94
C GLU A 112 4.84 2.72 4.51
N LYS A 113 3.79 2.59 3.67
CA LYS A 113 2.39 2.75 4.11
C LYS A 113 2.05 1.79 5.24
N ALA A 114 2.42 0.51 5.12
CA ALA A 114 2.17 -0.49 6.15
C ALA A 114 2.88 -0.15 7.45
N GLN A 115 4.14 0.27 7.39
CA GLN A 115 4.92 0.69 8.56
C GLN A 115 4.32 1.94 9.22
N CYS A 116 3.87 2.92 8.45
CA CYS A 116 3.19 4.11 8.97
C CYS A 116 1.88 3.75 9.69
N VAL A 117 1.10 2.82 9.13
CA VAL A 117 -0.16 2.35 9.76
C VAL A 117 0.12 1.65 11.09
N ASP A 118 1.12 0.77 11.17
CA ASP A 118 1.51 0.12 12.42
C ASP A 118 1.98 1.15 13.47
N ASN A 119 2.88 2.06 13.07
CA ASN A 119 3.39 3.11 13.93
C ASN A 119 2.28 4.01 14.47
N LEU A 120 1.31 4.39 13.63
CA LEU A 120 0.13 5.15 14.06
C LEU A 120 -0.71 4.35 15.05
N GLY A 121 -0.91 3.06 14.82
CA GLY A 121 -1.61 2.17 15.74
C GLY A 121 -0.93 2.09 17.10
N ARG A 122 0.40 1.95 17.13
CA ARG A 122 1.21 1.95 18.36
C ARG A 122 1.15 3.30 19.07
N ALA A 123 1.31 4.40 18.34
CA ALA A 123 1.26 5.75 18.90
C ALA A 123 -0.11 6.06 19.51
N LYS A 124 -1.22 5.66 18.86
CA LYS A 124 -2.58 5.77 19.42
C LYS A 124 -2.72 5.00 20.72
N LYS A 125 -2.28 3.72 20.76
CA LYS A 125 -2.32 2.91 21.99
C LYS A 125 -1.50 3.54 23.12
N SER A 126 -0.30 4.03 22.81
CA SER A 126 0.55 4.71 23.81
C SER A 126 -0.08 6.00 24.31
N ARG A 127 -0.65 6.82 23.42
CA ARG A 127 -1.40 8.03 23.79
C ARG A 127 -2.56 7.68 24.70
N ASP A 128 -3.40 6.71 24.32
CA ASP A 128 -4.57 6.30 25.11
C ASP A 128 -4.15 5.78 26.50
N ALA A 129 -2.98 5.12 26.61
CA ALA A 129 -2.43 4.70 27.90
C ALA A 129 -1.96 5.91 28.75
N ILE A 130 -1.26 6.88 28.14
CA ILE A 130 -0.80 8.10 28.82
C ILE A 130 -1.99 8.96 29.26
N GLU A 131 -3.03 9.08 28.43
CA GLU A 131 -4.23 9.86 28.75
C GLU A 131 -4.94 9.34 30.00
N ARG A 132 -4.95 8.02 30.22
CA ARG A 132 -5.47 7.43 31.46
C ARG A 132 -4.69 7.86 32.70
N PHE A 133 -3.38 8.09 32.58
CA PHE A 133 -2.57 8.70 33.64
C PHE A 133 -2.60 10.23 33.64
N GLY A 134 -3.26 10.88 32.68
CA GLY A 134 -3.20 12.33 32.49
C GLY A 134 -3.69 13.12 33.70
N ALA A 135 -4.79 12.67 34.32
CA ALA A 135 -5.31 13.27 35.54
C ALA A 135 -4.35 13.06 36.74
N PHE A 136 -3.70 11.89 36.80
CA PHE A 136 -2.69 11.60 37.81
C PHE A 136 -1.51 12.57 37.64
N PHE A 137 -0.84 12.60 36.48
CA PHE A 137 0.34 13.45 36.25
C PHE A 137 0.09 14.95 36.36
N ARG A 138 -1.09 15.45 35.99
CA ARG A 138 -1.41 16.90 36.05
C ARG A 138 -1.80 17.39 37.44
N ARG A 139 -2.06 16.49 38.38
CA ARG A 139 -2.46 16.86 39.75
C ARG A 139 -1.25 17.49 40.45
N SER A 140 -1.19 18.82 40.45
CA SER A 140 -0.24 19.62 41.20
C SER A 140 -0.66 19.65 42.66
N GLU A 141 0.17 19.12 43.54
CA GLU A 141 0.11 19.40 44.98
C GLU A 141 1.27 20.33 45.35
N ASP A 142 1.18 21.00 46.50
CA ASP A 142 2.19 21.97 46.93
C ASP A 142 3.52 21.26 47.24
N GLY A 143 4.52 21.48 46.38
CA GLY A 143 5.91 21.04 46.59
C GLY A 143 6.52 20.29 45.39
N PRO A 144 7.85 20.12 45.35
CA PRO A 144 8.50 19.26 44.37
C PRO A 144 8.11 17.80 44.66
N GLN A 145 7.71 17.07 43.62
CA GLN A 145 7.31 15.66 43.72
C GLN A 145 8.05 14.85 42.67
N SER A 146 8.46 13.64 43.06
CA SER A 146 9.05 12.65 42.16
C SER A 146 7.96 11.73 41.62
N LEU A 147 7.89 11.63 40.29
CA LEU A 147 6.98 10.72 39.59
C LEU A 147 7.75 9.51 39.08
N SER A 148 7.24 8.31 39.32
CA SER A 148 7.80 7.08 38.78
C SER A 148 6.73 6.17 38.19
N ILE A 149 7.09 5.41 37.16
CA ILE A 149 6.20 4.49 36.43
C ILE A 149 6.83 3.11 36.43
N TRP A 150 6.06 2.11 36.85
CA TRP A 150 6.52 0.75 37.11
C TRP A 150 5.64 -0.22 36.33
N TRP A 151 6.26 -1.23 35.72
CA TRP A 151 5.56 -2.36 35.10
C TRP A 151 5.58 -3.53 36.06
N ILE A 152 4.42 -3.88 36.66
CA ILE A 152 4.35 -4.87 37.74
C ILE A 152 3.22 -5.88 37.53
N PRO A 153 3.34 -7.11 38.07
CA PRO A 153 2.21 -8.01 38.21
C PRO A 153 1.13 -7.43 39.11
N GLU A 154 -0.13 -7.58 38.71
CA GLU A 154 -1.29 -7.11 39.48
C GLU A 154 -1.34 -7.77 40.87
N SER A 155 -0.93 -9.05 40.96
CA SER A 155 -0.81 -9.79 42.23
C SER A 155 0.18 -9.16 43.21
N SER A 156 1.15 -8.37 42.72
CA SER A 156 2.20 -7.75 43.52
C SER A 156 1.90 -6.30 43.91
N LEU A 157 0.81 -5.71 43.41
CA LEU A 157 0.46 -4.31 43.62
C LEU A 157 0.40 -3.93 45.09
N GLN A 158 -0.37 -4.66 45.89
CA GLN A 158 -0.57 -4.35 47.32
C GLN A 158 0.72 -4.49 48.12
N LYS A 159 1.56 -5.49 47.78
CA LYS A 159 2.85 -5.69 48.42
C LYS A 159 3.80 -4.53 48.10
N ALA A 160 3.87 -4.12 46.83
CA ALA A 160 4.71 -3.01 46.40
C ALA A 160 4.31 -1.69 47.08
N LEU A 161 3.01 -1.39 47.16
CA LEU A 161 2.52 -0.18 47.86
C LEU A 161 2.81 -0.22 49.37
N ALA A 162 2.70 -1.40 50.01
CA ALA A 162 3.04 -1.54 51.42
C ALA A 162 4.55 -1.31 51.69
N GLU A 163 5.42 -1.80 50.80
CA GLU A 163 6.87 -1.59 50.90
C GLU A 163 7.24 -0.11 50.69
N VAL A 164 6.62 0.58 49.73
CA VAL A 164 6.86 2.02 49.49
C VAL A 164 6.41 2.86 50.69
N ASN A 165 5.18 2.67 51.19
CA ASN A 165 4.70 3.39 52.37
C ASN A 165 5.58 3.14 53.61
N ALA A 166 6.11 1.92 53.78
CA ALA A 166 6.97 1.61 54.90
C ALA A 166 8.30 2.39 54.84
N GLU A 167 8.87 2.59 53.66
CA GLU A 167 10.08 3.41 53.49
C GLU A 167 9.78 4.91 53.66
N LEU A 168 8.65 5.41 53.14
CA LEU A 168 8.25 6.81 53.33
C LEU A 168 7.99 7.15 54.80
N HIS A 169 7.35 6.24 55.55
CA HIS A 169 7.16 6.40 56.98
C HIS A 169 8.48 6.43 57.76
N LYS A 170 9.51 5.69 57.34
CA LYS A 170 10.85 5.78 57.96
C LYS A 170 11.53 7.12 57.71
N ALA A 171 11.24 7.76 56.57
CA ALA A 171 11.78 9.05 56.19
C ALA A 171 10.98 10.25 56.77
N ASP A 172 9.91 9.99 57.53
CA ASP A 172 8.95 11.00 58.01
C ASP A 172 8.31 11.82 56.86
N GLU A 173 8.17 11.18 55.69
CA GLU A 173 7.56 11.79 54.51
C GLU A 173 6.06 11.51 54.42
N ALA A 174 5.33 12.39 53.74
CA ALA A 174 3.90 12.19 53.45
C ALA A 174 3.69 10.95 52.56
N GLY A 175 2.56 10.26 52.75
CA GLY A 175 2.24 9.01 52.05
C GLY A 175 2.17 9.15 50.52
N GLU A 176 2.27 8.02 49.81
CA GLU A 176 2.33 8.07 48.35
C GLU A 176 0.97 8.35 47.69
N GLY A 177 1.00 9.08 46.57
CA GLY A 177 -0.09 9.09 45.61
C GLY A 177 0.13 7.98 44.58
N HIS A 178 -0.86 7.12 44.33
CA HIS A 178 -0.72 6.06 43.32
C HIS A 178 -1.90 6.02 42.34
N HIS A 179 -1.61 5.54 41.13
CA HIS A 179 -2.62 5.18 40.14
C HIS A 179 -2.18 3.90 39.42
N PHE A 180 -3.06 2.91 39.36
CA PHE A 180 -2.78 1.64 38.70
C PHE A 180 -3.70 1.45 37.50
N LEU A 181 -3.11 1.08 36.36
CA LEU A 181 -3.85 0.66 35.18
C LEU A 181 -3.60 -0.82 34.92
N PRO A 182 -4.63 -1.68 35.03
CA PRO A 182 -4.50 -3.08 34.68
C PRO A 182 -4.24 -3.22 33.16
N GLY A 183 -3.28 -4.06 32.82
CA GLY A 183 -2.94 -4.42 31.44
C GLY A 183 -3.46 -5.81 31.07
N ARG A 184 -2.89 -6.37 30.01
CA ARG A 184 -3.14 -7.78 29.64
C ARG A 184 -2.16 -8.69 30.40
N ASP A 185 -2.53 -9.96 30.53
CA ASP A 185 -1.67 -11.03 31.07
C ASP A 185 -1.25 -10.85 32.54
N SER A 186 -2.15 -10.30 33.38
CA SER A 186 -1.92 -10.07 34.81
C SER A 186 -0.79 -9.08 35.13
N LEU A 187 -0.31 -8.33 34.14
CA LEU A 187 0.63 -7.23 34.28
C LEU A 187 -0.12 -5.91 34.15
N GLY A 188 0.30 -4.89 34.90
CA GLY A 188 -0.24 -3.55 34.82
C GLY A 188 0.84 -2.49 35.02
N ILE A 189 0.43 -1.24 34.81
CA ILE A 189 1.31 -0.08 34.99
C ILE A 189 0.90 0.61 36.29
N LEU A 190 1.83 0.70 37.22
CA LEU A 190 1.71 1.46 38.46
C LEU A 190 2.43 2.80 38.30
N ALA A 191 1.70 3.89 38.44
CA ALA A 191 2.27 5.22 38.58
C ALA A 191 2.29 5.60 40.06
N LEU A 192 3.45 6.03 40.54
CA LEU A 192 3.69 6.47 41.91
C LEU A 192 4.13 7.92 41.91
N ARG A 193 3.67 8.63 42.93
CA ARG A 193 4.06 9.98 43.29
C ARG A 193 4.54 9.96 44.72
N VAL A 194 5.75 10.44 44.90
CA VAL A 194 6.43 10.52 46.19
C VAL A 194 6.87 11.97 46.41
N PRO A 195 6.81 12.51 47.64
CA PRO A 195 7.42 13.79 47.96
C PRO A 195 8.89 13.82 47.49
N ALA A 196 9.36 14.94 46.94
CA ALA A 196 10.79 15.09 46.71
C ALA A 196 11.44 15.66 47.99
N SER A 197 12.33 14.87 48.58
CA SER A 197 13.21 15.22 49.70
C SER A 197 14.10 16.42 49.43
#